data_AF-A0A1G5X1P7-F1
#
_entry.id   AF-A0A1G5X1P7-F1
#
_cell.length_a   1.000
_cell.length_b   1.000
_cell.length_c   1.000
_cell.angle_alpha   90.00
_cell.angle_beta   90.00
_cell.angle_gamma   90.00
#
_symmetry.space_group_name_H-M   'P 1'
#
loop_
_entity.id
_entity.type
_entity.pdbx_description
1 polymer ?
#
loop_
_entity_poly.entity_id
_entity_poly.type
_entity_poly.pdbx_seq_one_letter_code
_entity_poly.pdbx_strand_id
1 'polypeptide(L)'
;MNNYILKEINTLHTIPNYKFTGYYWVSDQDKPVMLFDEVFPKDKFEKGINPFCIEALLYSETEQVSIHIQHTGHYLIHAYDLKQLAGLEVVEKTYLPHKLENVEKVKFKQVWEEVPLHVSGDESMPTLKPSALIFSGFNY
;
A
#
# COMPACT_ATOMS: atom_id res chain seq x y z
N MET A 1 -10.93 -14.96 2.87
CA MET A 1 -10.92 -13.87 1.88
C MET A 1 -10.57 -12.61 2.66
N ASN A 2 -9.57 -11.86 2.22
CA ASN A 2 -8.91 -10.89 3.09
C ASN A 2 -9.81 -9.66 3.26
N ASN A 3 -10.50 -9.58 4.39
CA ASN A 3 -11.54 -8.57 4.67
C ASN A 3 -10.97 -7.14 4.77
N TYR A 4 -9.66 -7.01 4.89
CA TYR A 4 -8.95 -5.74 4.94
C TYR A 4 -8.58 -5.19 3.55
N ILE A 5 -8.94 -5.85 2.45
CA ILE A 5 -8.70 -5.37 1.08
C ILE A 5 -9.94 -4.67 0.54
N LEU A 6 -9.79 -3.40 0.16
CA LEU A 6 -10.83 -2.56 -0.44
C LEU A 6 -10.84 -2.77 -1.96
N LYS A 7 -11.75 -3.60 -2.45
CA LYS A 7 -11.81 -4.02 -3.87
C LYS A 7 -12.39 -2.96 -4.80
N GLU A 8 -13.11 -1.99 -4.25
CA GLU A 8 -13.71 -0.87 -4.95
C GLU A 8 -12.67 0.16 -5.39
N ILE A 9 -11.51 0.22 -4.74
CA ILE A 9 -10.38 1.08 -5.13
C ILE A 9 -9.41 0.26 -5.98
N ASN A 10 -9.66 0.21 -7.29
CA ASN A 10 -8.92 -0.63 -8.23
C ASN A 10 -8.40 0.12 -9.47
N THR A 11 -8.73 1.40 -9.61
CA THR A 11 -8.19 2.32 -10.63
C THR A 11 -7.78 3.66 -10.00
N LEU A 12 -6.93 4.45 -10.68
CA LEU A 12 -6.49 5.75 -10.14
C LEU A 12 -7.67 6.69 -9.87
N HIS A 13 -8.70 6.67 -10.72
CA HIS A 13 -9.87 7.54 -10.57
C HIS A 13 -10.77 7.14 -9.40
N THR A 14 -10.77 5.85 -9.02
CA THR A 14 -11.51 5.34 -7.85
C THR A 14 -10.85 5.67 -6.51
N ILE A 15 -9.62 6.20 -6.52
CA ILE A 15 -8.95 6.65 -5.28
C ILE A 15 -9.74 7.83 -4.69
N PRO A 16 -10.20 7.72 -3.43
CA PRO A 16 -10.90 8.81 -2.76
C PRO A 16 -10.00 10.03 -2.56
N ASN A 17 -10.60 11.22 -2.45
CA ASN A 17 -9.87 12.47 -2.19
C ASN A 17 -9.54 12.64 -0.70
N TYR A 18 -9.01 11.59 -0.08
CA TYR A 18 -8.50 11.68 1.29
C TYR A 18 -7.20 12.45 1.32
N LYS A 19 -6.85 12.91 2.51
CA LYS A 19 -5.53 13.44 2.77
C LYS A 19 -4.59 12.29 3.11
N PHE A 20 -3.48 12.24 2.40
CA PHE A 20 -2.49 11.19 2.49
C PHE A 20 -1.13 11.76 2.92
N THR A 21 -0.46 11.00 3.77
CA THR A 21 0.99 11.05 3.94
C THR A 21 1.60 9.91 3.15
N GLY A 22 2.60 10.20 2.32
CA GLY A 22 3.14 9.20 1.41
C GLY A 22 4.06 9.77 0.35
N TYR A 23 4.18 9.03 -0.74
CA TYR A 23 4.81 9.53 -1.96
C TYR A 23 4.17 8.92 -3.20
N TYR A 24 4.42 9.56 -4.33
CA TYR A 24 4.20 8.98 -5.65
C TYR A 24 5.39 9.30 -6.55
N TRP A 25 5.79 8.34 -7.37
CA TRP A 25 6.88 8.48 -8.32
C TRP A 25 6.32 8.51 -9.73
N VAL A 26 6.67 9.56 -10.45
CA VAL A 26 6.26 9.83 -11.82
C VAL A 26 7.35 9.41 -12.81
N SER A 27 6.95 8.91 -13.99
CA SER A 27 7.86 8.28 -14.95
C SER A 27 8.95 9.16 -15.55
N ASP A 28 8.76 10.48 -15.51
CA ASP A 28 9.71 11.47 -16.01
C ASP A 28 10.52 12.16 -14.90
N GLN A 29 10.43 11.68 -13.66
CA GLN A 29 11.14 12.24 -12.51
C GLN A 29 12.20 11.26 -12.00
N ASP A 30 13.34 11.80 -11.56
CA ASP A 30 14.42 10.98 -10.98
C ASP A 30 14.18 10.60 -9.51
N LYS A 31 13.26 11.30 -8.83
CA LYS A 31 12.92 11.13 -7.42
C LYS A 31 11.39 11.13 -7.22
N PRO A 32 10.87 10.43 -6.19
CA PRO A 32 9.47 10.52 -5.81
C PRO A 32 9.07 11.91 -5.32
N VAL A 33 7.80 12.24 -5.52
CA VAL A 33 7.15 13.43 -4.95
C VAL A 33 6.48 13.03 -3.63
N MET A 34 6.88 13.68 -2.54
CA MET A 34 6.30 13.47 -1.22
C MET A 34 4.92 14.12 -1.11
N LEU A 35 4.03 13.50 -0.34
CA LEU A 35 2.73 14.05 0.06
C LEU A 35 2.70 14.17 1.58
N PHE A 36 2.31 15.35 2.08
CA PHE A 36 2.20 15.65 3.50
C PHE A 36 0.80 16.17 3.82
N ASP A 37 -0.11 15.27 4.19
CA ASP A 37 -1.52 15.59 4.44
C ASP A 37 -2.22 16.19 3.19
N GLU A 38 -1.88 15.66 2.02
CA GLU A 38 -2.32 16.16 0.71
C GLU A 38 -3.15 15.12 -0.05
N VAL A 39 -3.97 15.57 -1.00
CA VAL A 39 -4.75 14.68 -1.87
C VAL A 39 -3.86 14.14 -2.99
N PHE A 40 -3.99 12.84 -3.29
CA PHE A 40 -3.30 12.25 -4.43
C PHE A 40 -3.78 12.89 -5.75
N PRO A 41 -2.88 13.45 -6.59
CA PRO A 41 -3.26 14.22 -7.76
C PRO A 41 -3.62 13.31 -8.95
N LYS A 42 -4.69 12.53 -8.80
CA LYS A 42 -5.16 11.54 -9.79
C LYS A 42 -5.42 12.14 -11.18
N ASP A 43 -5.79 13.41 -11.25
CA ASP A 43 -6.05 14.12 -12.51
C ASP A 43 -4.78 14.33 -13.35
N LYS A 44 -3.59 14.17 -12.78
CA LYS A 44 -2.32 14.18 -13.54
C LYS A 44 -2.13 12.92 -14.38
N PHE A 45 -2.86 11.85 -14.10
CA PHE A 45 -2.60 10.53 -14.65
C PHE A 45 -3.80 10.05 -15.48
N GLU A 46 -3.79 10.40 -16.76
CA GLU A 46 -4.76 9.90 -17.72
C GLU A 46 -4.21 8.72 -18.52
N LYS A 47 -5.10 7.85 -19.00
CA LYS A 47 -4.71 6.68 -19.77
C LYS A 47 -4.06 7.08 -21.09
N GLY A 48 -2.85 6.57 -21.34
CA GLY A 48 -2.11 6.82 -22.57
C GLY A 48 -1.38 8.16 -22.61
N ILE A 49 -1.38 8.90 -21.50
CA ILE A 49 -0.67 10.17 -21.37
C ILE A 49 0.62 9.93 -20.57
N ASN A 50 1.72 10.50 -21.05
CA ASN A 50 2.96 10.63 -20.30
C ASN A 50 3.01 12.02 -19.63
N PRO A 51 3.53 12.12 -18.40
CA PRO A 51 4.07 11.02 -17.62
C PRO A 51 3.01 10.23 -16.85
N PHE A 52 3.32 8.99 -16.49
CA PHE A 52 2.45 8.11 -15.69
C PHE A 52 3.03 7.87 -14.29
N CYS A 53 2.22 7.39 -13.35
CA CYS A 53 2.68 7.04 -12.01
C CYS A 53 3.34 5.65 -12.06
N ILE A 54 4.64 5.55 -11.75
CA ILE A 54 5.35 4.26 -11.66
C ILE A 54 4.96 3.54 -10.37
N GLU A 55 4.95 4.28 -9.26
CA GLU A 55 4.76 3.73 -7.92
C GLU A 55 4.13 4.79 -7.02
N ALA A 56 3.27 4.40 -6.09
CA ALA A 56 2.88 5.25 -4.98
C ALA A 56 2.59 4.42 -3.73
N LEU A 57 2.96 4.99 -2.58
CA LEU A 57 2.57 4.51 -1.26
C LEU A 57 1.87 5.65 -0.54
N LEU A 58 0.57 5.50 -0.34
CA LEU A 58 -0.30 6.52 0.21
C LEU A 58 -0.92 6.02 1.50
N TYR A 59 -0.85 6.77 2.59
CA TYR A 59 -1.47 6.42 3.85
C TYR A 59 -2.29 7.58 4.40
N SER A 60 -3.58 7.36 4.60
CA SER A 60 -4.47 8.32 5.27
C SER A 60 -4.65 7.90 6.73
N GLU A 61 -4.09 8.69 7.64
CA GLU A 61 -4.20 8.42 9.07
C GLU A 61 -5.63 8.63 9.58
N THR A 62 -6.34 9.65 9.10
CA THR A 62 -7.74 9.92 9.48
C THR A 62 -8.66 8.78 9.08
N GLU A 63 -8.55 8.31 7.83
CA GLU A 63 -9.43 7.26 7.32
C GLU A 63 -8.95 5.85 7.68
N GLN A 64 -7.71 5.71 8.13
CA GLN A 64 -7.02 4.44 8.34
C GLN A 64 -6.98 3.60 7.05
N VAL A 65 -6.67 4.24 5.92
CA VAL A 65 -6.61 3.60 4.60
C VAL A 65 -5.20 3.72 4.03
N SER A 66 -4.67 2.62 3.48
CA SER A 66 -3.39 2.60 2.76
C SER A 66 -3.61 2.16 1.32
N ILE A 67 -3.02 2.86 0.37
CA ILE A 67 -3.17 2.59 -1.06
C ILE A 67 -1.79 2.46 -1.69
N HIS A 68 -1.57 1.33 -2.34
CA HIS A 68 -0.34 1.00 -3.04
C HIS A 68 -0.65 1.01 -4.52
N ILE A 69 0.17 1.73 -5.28
CA ILE A 69 0.06 1.83 -6.73
C ILE A 69 1.39 1.33 -7.29
N GLN A 70 1.32 0.41 -8.25
CA GLN A 70 2.48 -0.06 -8.98
C GLN A 70 2.14 -0.21 -10.46
N HIS A 71 3.00 0.28 -11.34
CA HIS A 71 2.80 0.17 -12.78
C HIS A 71 3.76 -0.87 -13.39
N THR A 72 3.21 -2.01 -13.82
CA THR A 72 3.96 -3.14 -14.43
C THR A 72 3.49 -3.41 -15.87
N GLY A 73 3.27 -2.35 -16.65
CA GLY A 73 2.62 -2.38 -17.97
C GLY A 73 1.12 -2.09 -17.90
N HIS A 74 0.53 -2.25 -16.72
CA HIS A 74 -0.77 -1.71 -16.31
C HIS A 74 -0.70 -1.34 -14.82
N TYR A 75 -1.67 -0.53 -14.36
CA TYR A 75 -1.78 -0.19 -12.95
C TYR A 75 -2.28 -1.37 -12.13
N LEU A 76 -1.50 -1.75 -11.12
CA LEU A 76 -1.91 -2.59 -10.01
C LEU A 76 -2.15 -1.67 -8.82
N ILE A 77 -3.38 -1.65 -8.32
CA ILE A 77 -3.77 -0.83 -7.18
C ILE A 77 -4.31 -1.75 -6.09
N HIS A 78 -3.68 -1.66 -4.93
CA HIS A 78 -4.09 -2.39 -3.74
C HIS A 78 -4.43 -1.39 -2.65
N ALA A 79 -5.69 -1.37 -2.23
CA ALA A 79 -6.15 -0.55 -1.13
C ALA A 79 -6.48 -1.42 0.08
N TYR A 80 -6.11 -0.93 1.26
CA TYR A 80 -6.21 -1.64 2.51
C TYR A 80 -6.93 -0.80 3.56
N ASP A 81 -7.90 -1.39 4.25
CA ASP A 81 -8.53 -0.83 5.45
C ASP A 81 -7.81 -1.33 6.70
N LEU A 82 -7.08 -0.42 7.35
CA LEU A 82 -6.30 -0.74 8.55
C LEU A 82 -7.19 -0.97 9.78
N LYS A 83 -8.46 -0.52 9.77
CA LYS A 83 -9.42 -0.80 10.85
C LYS A 83 -9.78 -2.29 10.90
N GLN A 84 -9.75 -2.96 9.75
CA GLN A 84 -10.02 -4.40 9.62
C GLN A 84 -8.83 -5.30 10.00
N LEU A 85 -7.71 -4.71 10.42
CA LEU A 85 -6.57 -5.48 10.93
C LEU A 85 -6.73 -5.90 12.39
N ALA A 86 -7.75 -5.38 13.08
CA ALA A 86 -8.03 -5.75 14.46
C ALA A 86 -8.28 -7.27 14.59
N GLY A 87 -7.54 -7.93 15.48
CA GLY A 87 -7.64 -9.38 15.70
C GLY A 87 -6.78 -10.22 14.76
N LEU A 88 -6.07 -9.62 13.81
CA LEU A 88 -5.03 -10.31 13.02
C LEU A 88 -3.67 -10.17 13.70
N GLU A 89 -2.76 -11.10 13.40
CA GLU A 89 -1.37 -10.96 13.79
C GLU A 89 -0.68 -9.96 12.86
N VAL A 90 -0.20 -8.86 13.44
CA VAL A 90 0.44 -7.77 12.70
C VAL A 90 1.79 -7.47 13.32
N VAL A 91 2.82 -7.44 12.48
CA VAL A 91 4.19 -7.08 12.86
C VAL A 91 4.57 -5.78 12.18
N GLU A 92 5.00 -4.79 12.95
CA GLU A 92 5.55 -3.57 12.37
C GLU A 92 6.94 -3.82 11.79
N LYS A 93 7.16 -3.31 10.58
CA LYS A 93 8.43 -3.37 9.85
C LYS A 93 8.84 -1.96 9.45
N THR A 94 10.14 -1.70 9.51
CA THR A 94 10.72 -0.46 9.03
C THR A 94 11.83 -0.74 8.03
N TYR A 95 11.92 0.10 7.00
CA TYR A 95 12.91 -0.03 5.94
C TYR A 95 13.58 1.32 5.70
N LEU A 96 14.84 1.28 5.26
CA LEU A 96 15.54 2.48 4.82
C LEU A 96 14.96 2.92 3.47
N PRO A 97 14.52 4.17 3.32
CA PRO A 97 14.03 4.66 2.05
C PRO A 97 15.18 4.83 1.06
N HIS A 98 14.85 4.70 -0.21
CA HIS A 98 15.72 5.11 -1.31
C HIS A 98 15.09 6.34 -1.98
N LYS A 99 15.87 7.42 -2.12
CA LYS A 99 15.47 8.68 -2.79
C LYS A 99 14.27 9.42 -2.16
N LEU A 100 13.83 9.08 -0.95
CA LEU A 100 12.89 9.92 -0.19
C LEU A 100 13.70 10.91 0.64
N GLU A 101 13.45 12.20 0.44
CA GLU A 101 14.14 13.25 1.18
C GLU A 101 13.53 13.41 2.58
N ASN A 102 14.38 13.66 3.58
CA ASN A 102 13.99 13.90 4.97
C ASN A 102 13.18 12.77 5.62
N VAL A 103 13.34 11.52 5.18
CA VAL A 103 12.73 10.34 5.81
C VAL A 103 13.84 9.43 6.31
N GLU A 104 13.86 9.13 7.61
CA GLU A 104 14.79 8.14 8.18
C GLU A 104 14.35 6.72 7.81
N LYS A 105 13.05 6.42 7.98
CA LYS A 105 12.49 5.07 7.77
C LYS A 105 11.08 5.10 7.21
N VAL A 106 10.77 4.14 6.36
CA VAL A 106 9.42 3.84 5.85
C VAL A 106 8.79 2.76 6.74
N LYS A 107 7.57 3.00 7.24
CA LYS A 107 6.85 2.06 8.12
C LYS A 107 5.86 1.21 7.34
N PHE A 108 5.80 -0.06 7.70
CA PHE A 108 4.82 -1.01 7.18
C PHE A 108 4.25 -1.87 8.31
N LYS A 109 3.01 -2.31 8.13
CA LYS A 109 2.34 -3.35 8.91
C LYS A 109 2.32 -4.64 8.10
N GLN A 110 3.09 -5.63 8.51
CA GLN A 110 3.08 -6.97 7.92
C GLN A 110 1.98 -7.81 8.59
N VAL A 111 0.99 -8.20 7.80
CA VAL A 111 -0.17 -8.99 8.27
C VAL A 111 0.13 -10.48 8.06
N TRP A 112 -0.21 -11.27 9.07
CA TRP A 112 -0.10 -12.73 9.04
C TRP A 112 -1.49 -13.33 9.22
N GLU A 113 -1.81 -14.30 8.36
CA GLU A 113 -3.07 -15.05 8.42
C GLU A 113 -2.79 -16.53 8.65
N GLU A 114 -3.61 -17.15 9.49
CA GLU A 114 -3.60 -18.60 9.67
C GLU A 114 -4.20 -19.27 8.44
N VAL A 115 -3.42 -20.13 7.81
CA VAL A 115 -3.84 -20.95 6.67
C VAL A 115 -3.55 -22.42 6.96
N PRO A 116 -4.43 -23.34 6.52
CA PRO A 116 -4.15 -24.76 6.64
C PRO A 116 -3.02 -25.14 5.68
N LEU A 117 -1.91 -25.62 6.23
CA LEU A 117 -0.83 -26.22 5.47
C LEU A 117 -1.09 -27.72 5.36
N HIS A 118 -1.31 -28.20 4.12
CA HIS A 118 -1.47 -29.62 3.86
C HIS A 118 -0.16 -30.37 4.12
N VAL A 119 -0.21 -31.45 4.90
CA VAL A 119 0.98 -32.23 5.28
C VAL A 119 0.98 -33.59 4.57
N SER A 120 -0.09 -34.38 4.69
CA SER A 120 -0.26 -35.64 3.96
C SER A 120 -1.70 -36.15 4.03
N GLY A 121 -2.16 -36.90 3.03
CA GLY A 121 -3.50 -37.50 3.05
C GLY A 121 -4.60 -36.45 3.17
N ASP A 122 -5.38 -36.48 4.25
CA ASP A 122 -6.38 -35.46 4.59
C ASP A 122 -5.94 -34.56 5.78
N GLU A 123 -4.67 -34.63 6.18
CA GLU A 123 -4.14 -33.88 7.32
C GLU A 123 -3.66 -32.49 6.92
N SER A 124 -4.07 -31.49 7.72
CA SER A 124 -3.58 -30.12 7.62
C SER A 124 -3.22 -29.56 8.98
N MET A 125 -2.17 -28.74 9.03
CA MET A 125 -1.76 -28.03 10.24
C MET A 125 -2.01 -26.51 10.10
N PRO A 126 -2.51 -25.83 11.13
CA PRO A 126 -2.61 -24.38 11.12
C PRO A 126 -1.21 -23.78 11.04
N THR A 127 -0.98 -22.89 10.08
CA THR A 127 0.32 -22.23 9.86
C THR A 127 0.09 -20.77 9.51
N LEU A 128 0.93 -19.89 10.05
CA LEU A 128 0.91 -18.48 9.70
C LEU A 128 1.64 -18.24 8.38
N LYS A 129 0.96 -17.54 7.46
CA LYS A 129 1.53 -17.08 6.20
C LYS A 129 1.44 -15.56 6.11
N PRO A 130 2.51 -14.87 5.65
CA PRO A 130 2.42 -13.44 5.43
C PRO A 130 1.46 -13.18 4.28
N SER A 131 0.45 -12.34 4.52
CA SER A 131 -0.63 -12.09 3.57
C SER A 131 -0.59 -10.70 2.96
N ALA A 132 -0.09 -9.70 3.70
CA ALA A 132 0.10 -8.35 3.19
C ALA A 132 1.25 -7.63 3.89
N LEU A 133 1.84 -6.66 3.20
CA LEU A 133 2.79 -5.69 3.76
C LEU A 133 2.25 -4.30 3.46
N ILE A 134 1.68 -3.63 4.46
CA ILE A 134 0.83 -2.44 4.27
C ILE A 134 1.57 -1.20 4.77
N PHE A 135 1.90 -0.28 3.87
CA PHE A 135 2.50 1.02 4.21
C PHE A 135 1.65 1.79 5.24
N SER A 136 2.30 2.33 6.27
CA SER A 136 1.66 3.02 7.39
C SER A 136 2.41 4.31 7.79
N GLY A 137 3.01 5.00 6.81
CA GLY A 137 3.66 6.29 7.00
C GLY A 137 5.19 6.24 7.17
N PHE A 138 5.76 7.34 7.65
CA PHE A 138 7.20 7.54 7.77
C PHE A 138 7.63 7.79 9.21
N ASN A 139 8.93 7.59 9.46
CA ASN A 139 9.67 8.22 10.55
C ASN A 139 10.64 9.22 9.92
N TYR A 140 10.66 10.44 10.47
CA TYR A 140 11.43 11.58 9.97
C TYR A 140 12.72 11.77 10.77
#